data_AF-A0A3B4BI34-F1
#
_entry.id   AF-A0A3B4BI34-F1
#
_cell.length_a   1.000
_cell.length_b   1.000
_cell.length_c   1.000
_cell.angle_alpha   90.00
_cell.angle_beta   90.00
_cell.angle_gamma   90.00
#
_symmetry.space_group_name_H-M   'P 1'
#
loop_
_entity.id
_entity.type
_entity.pdbx_description
1 polymer ?
#
loop_
_entity_poly.entity_id
_entity_poly.type
_entity_poly.pdbx_seq_one_letter_code
_entity_poly.pdbx_strand_id
1 'polypeptide(L)'
;LMVSTYTPASAAMDQSTCSLCVYSPITCGGCGGHIQDRFFLLAAGRAWHSVCLCCSVCHCELQTQPSLFWRDGAPYCHLHYCRGCVMGTRRTL
;
A
#
# COMPACT_ATOMS: atom_id res chain seq x y z
N LEU A 1 -3.36 11.70 -2.65
CA LEU A 1 -3.83 10.37 -2.21
C LEU A 1 -3.18 10.12 -0.86
N MET A 2 -3.94 10.13 0.23
CA MET A 2 -3.39 9.94 1.58
C MET A 2 -3.25 8.43 1.82
N VAL A 3 -2.07 7.99 2.23
CA VAL A 3 -1.84 6.59 2.62
C VAL A 3 -2.29 6.46 4.06
N SER A 4 -3.56 6.09 4.28
CA SER A 4 -4.07 5.87 5.63
C SER A 4 -3.57 4.51 6.13
N THR A 5 -2.79 4.52 7.21
CA THR A 5 -2.45 3.31 7.96
C THR A 5 -3.65 2.94 8.83
N TYR A 6 -4.32 1.86 8.48
CA TYR A 6 -5.39 1.33 9.32
C TYR A 6 -4.77 0.38 10.32
N THR A 7 -4.79 0.78 11.58
CA THR A 7 -4.67 -0.11 12.73
C THR A 7 -6.03 -0.78 12.95
N PRO A 8 -6.11 -2.12 13.00
CA PRO A 8 -7.20 -2.76 13.70
C PRO A 8 -6.98 -2.44 15.19
N ALA A 9 -7.49 -1.29 15.62
CA ALA A 9 -7.67 -1.04 17.03
C ALA A 9 -8.64 -2.12 17.53
N SER A 10 -8.10 -3.06 18.31
CA SER A 10 -8.87 -3.89 19.23
C SER A 10 -10.06 -4.68 18.63
N ALA A 11 -9.83 -5.50 17.61
CA ALA A 11 -10.59 -6.75 17.56
C ALA A 11 -10.06 -7.64 18.68
N ALA A 12 -10.56 -7.39 19.89
CA ALA A 12 -10.34 -8.23 21.05
C ALA A 12 -10.57 -9.68 20.66
N MET A 13 -9.52 -10.49 20.80
CA MET A 13 -9.67 -11.93 20.91
C MET A 13 -10.48 -12.21 22.17
N ASP A 14 -11.78 -12.43 22.02
CA ASP A 14 -12.52 -13.31 22.91
C ASP A 14 -12.93 -14.54 22.10
N GLN A 15 -12.32 -15.68 22.43
CA GLN A 15 -12.41 -16.95 21.71
C GLN A 15 -13.75 -17.66 21.92
N SER A 16 -14.84 -16.91 22.09
CA SER A 16 -16.10 -17.46 22.54
C SER A 16 -17.25 -16.83 21.76
N THR A 17 -17.89 -17.63 20.90
CA THR A 17 -19.26 -17.51 20.36
C THR A 17 -19.40 -17.14 18.85
N CYS A 18 -19.95 -18.12 18.12
CA CYS A 18 -20.62 -18.09 16.80
C CYS A 18 -19.78 -17.94 15.51
N SER A 19 -19.51 -19.10 14.91
CA SER A 19 -18.65 -19.41 13.77
C SER A 19 -18.98 -18.79 12.39
N LEU A 20 -19.66 -17.63 12.25
CA LEU A 20 -20.13 -17.19 10.92
C LEU A 20 -20.08 -15.70 10.50
N CYS A 21 -19.70 -14.68 11.28
CA CYS A 21 -20.04 -13.30 10.83
C CYS A 21 -18.99 -12.19 10.63
N VAL A 22 -17.77 -12.12 11.17
CA VAL A 22 -17.03 -10.83 11.04
C VAL A 22 -15.50 -10.94 10.95
N TYR A 23 -14.98 -11.59 9.91
CA TYR A 23 -13.65 -11.24 9.41
C TYR A 23 -13.70 -11.29 7.90
N SER A 24 -14.12 -10.18 7.28
CA SER A 24 -13.97 -10.05 5.83
C SER A 24 -12.47 -9.96 5.56
N PRO A 25 -11.86 -10.98 4.92
CA PRO A 25 -10.45 -10.96 4.65
C PRO A 25 -10.17 -9.80 3.70
N ILE A 26 -9.38 -8.84 4.17
CA ILE A 26 -9.00 -7.70 3.36
C ILE A 26 -8.01 -8.21 2.31
N THR A 27 -8.34 -8.09 1.03
CA THR A 27 -7.47 -8.57 -0.04
C THR A 27 -6.55 -7.46 -0.55
N CYS A 28 -5.26 -7.78 -0.69
CA CYS A 28 -4.28 -6.86 -1.24
C CYS A 28 -4.48 -6.69 -2.75
N GLY A 29 -4.59 -5.44 -3.20
CA GLY A 29 -4.72 -5.09 -4.63
C GLY A 29 -3.49 -5.44 -5.48
N GLY A 30 -2.31 -5.59 -4.86
CA GLY A 30 -1.07 -5.92 -5.55
C GLY A 30 -0.80 -7.41 -5.73
N CYS A 31 -0.81 -8.18 -4.63
CA CYS A 31 -0.51 -9.62 -4.67
C CYS A 31 -1.76 -10.52 -4.72
N GLY A 32 -2.97 -9.98 -4.53
CA GLY A 32 -4.21 -10.78 -4.46
C GLY A 32 -4.34 -11.63 -3.19
N GLY A 33 -3.36 -11.60 -2.30
CA GLY A 33 -3.37 -12.31 -1.02
C GLY A 33 -4.20 -11.59 0.05
N HIS A 34 -4.62 -12.34 1.07
CA HIS A 34 -5.29 -11.79 2.24
C HIS A 34 -4.29 -11.10 3.18
N ILE A 35 -4.60 -9.85 3.51
CA ILE A 35 -3.83 -9.02 4.43
C ILE A 35 -4.14 -9.48 5.84
N GLN A 36 -3.21 -10.22 6.45
CA GLN A 36 -3.24 -10.61 7.86
C GLN A 36 -2.39 -9.70 8.74
N ASP A 37 -1.78 -8.68 8.14
CA ASP A 37 -0.94 -7.72 8.84
C ASP A 37 -1.71 -6.88 9.85
N ARG A 38 -0.99 -6.49 10.91
CA ARG A 38 -1.51 -5.54 11.90
C ARG A 38 -1.74 -4.16 11.30
N PHE A 39 -1.13 -3.81 10.17
CA PHE A 39 -1.33 -2.52 9.53
C PHE A 39 -1.40 -2.70 8.03
N PHE A 40 -2.33 -2.00 7.40
CA PHE A 40 -2.45 -2.00 5.94
C PHE A 40 -2.65 -0.60 5.41
N LEU A 41 -2.34 -0.44 4.14
CA LEU A 41 -2.35 0.83 3.45
C LEU A 41 -3.56 0.88 2.52
N LEU A 42 -4.39 1.90 2.64
CA LEU A 42 -5.49 2.12 1.71
C LEU A 42 -5.06 3.11 0.62
N ALA A 43 -5.02 2.65 -0.62
CA ALA A 43 -4.59 3.41 -1.78
C ALA A 43 -5.48 3.11 -2.98
N ALA A 44 -5.92 4.15 -3.69
CA ALA A 44 -6.82 4.04 -4.85
C ALA A 44 -8.08 3.19 -4.58
N GLY A 45 -8.63 3.27 -3.35
CA GLY A 45 -9.82 2.51 -2.95
C GLY A 45 -9.59 1.01 -2.71
N ARG A 46 -8.34 0.55 -2.69
CA ARG A 46 -7.95 -0.83 -2.41
C ARG A 46 -6.97 -0.89 -1.24
N ALA A 47 -6.95 -2.01 -0.53
CA ALA A 47 -5.99 -2.26 0.53
C ALA A 47 -4.71 -2.88 -0.04
N TRP A 48 -3.58 -2.56 0.58
CA TRP A 48 -2.25 -2.99 0.16
C TRP A 48 -1.42 -3.33 1.38
N HIS A 49 -0.57 -4.35 1.25
CA HIS A 49 0.50 -4.55 2.21
C HIS A 49 1.50 -3.39 2.17
N SER A 50 2.21 -3.16 3.27
CA SER A 50 3.33 -2.23 3.35
C SER A 50 4.36 -2.46 2.25
N VAL A 51 4.69 -3.73 2.02
CA VAL A 51 5.64 -4.20 1.00
C VAL A 51 5.05 -4.34 -0.41
N CYS A 52 3.72 -4.32 -0.55
CA CYS A 52 3.08 -4.40 -1.87
C CYS A 52 2.83 -3.01 -2.46
N LEU A 53 2.69 -1.98 -1.63
CA LEU A 53 2.52 -0.60 -2.08
C LEU A 53 3.87 0.05 -2.41
N CYS A 54 4.52 -0.44 -3.45
CA CYS A 54 5.83 0.01 -3.91
C CYS A 54 5.76 0.57 -5.33
N CYS A 55 6.66 1.50 -5.67
CA CYS A 55 6.72 2.04 -7.02
C CYS A 55 7.07 0.93 -8.02
N SER A 56 6.32 0.81 -9.12
CA SER A 56 6.57 -0.22 -10.14
C SER A 56 7.90 -0.06 -10.90
N VAL A 57 8.60 1.08 -10.73
CA VAL A 57 9.87 1.37 -11.40
C VAL A 57 11.07 1.15 -10.48
N CYS A 58 11.04 1.72 -9.26
CA CYS A 58 12.16 1.66 -8.33
C CYS A 58 11.91 0.78 -7.11
N HIS A 59 10.73 0.19 -6.99
CA HIS A 59 10.30 -0.62 -5.85
C HIS A 59 10.42 0.07 -4.48
N CYS A 60 10.59 1.40 -4.45
CA CYS A 60 10.60 2.15 -3.21
C CYS A 60 9.21 2.11 -2.57
N GLU A 61 9.19 1.94 -1.26
CA GLU A 61 7.97 1.93 -0.46
C GLU A 61 7.31 3.31 -0.49
N LEU A 62 6.04 3.34 -0.91
CA LEU A 62 5.29 4.60 -1.03
C LEU A 62 4.68 5.01 0.30
N GLN A 63 4.71 4.15 1.32
CA GLN A 63 4.23 4.45 2.67
C GLN A 63 5.04 5.55 3.37
N THR A 64 6.35 5.59 3.11
CA THR A 64 7.29 6.56 3.70
C THR A 64 7.35 7.85 2.91
N GLN A 65 6.70 7.91 1.74
CA GLN A 65 6.65 9.08 0.89
C GLN A 65 5.25 9.71 0.94
N PRO A 66 5.13 11.03 1.12
CA PRO A 66 3.82 11.69 1.18
C PRO A 66 3.08 11.68 -0.17
N SER A 67 3.77 11.32 -1.25
CA SER A 67 3.34 11.55 -2.62
C SER A 67 3.27 10.23 -3.41
N LEU A 68 2.15 9.52 -3.17
CA LEU A 68 1.69 8.37 -3.93
C LEU A 68 0.90 8.83 -5.17
N PHE A 69 1.29 8.34 -6.34
CA PHE A 69 0.56 8.52 -7.58
C PHE A 69 0.09 7.19 -8.14
N TRP A 70 -1.05 7.21 -8.83
CA TRP A 70 -1.66 6.03 -9.42
C TRP A 70 -1.84 6.25 -10.92
N ARG A 71 -1.30 5.36 -11.75
CA ARG A 71 -1.39 5.45 -13.21
C ARG A 71 -1.52 4.05 -13.80
N ASP A 72 -2.41 3.86 -14.77
CA ASP A 72 -2.60 2.57 -15.47
C ASP A 72 -2.81 1.36 -14.54
N GLY A 73 -3.40 1.56 -13.35
CA GLY A 73 -3.59 0.48 -12.38
C GLY A 73 -2.34 0.13 -11.55
N ALA A 74 -1.27 0.90 -11.66
CA ALA A 74 -0.02 0.70 -10.96
C ALA A 74 0.36 1.93 -10.10
N PRO A 75 0.97 1.73 -8.92
CA PRO A 75 1.46 2.81 -8.08
C PRO A 75 2.85 3.30 -8.52
N TYR A 76 3.02 4.63 -8.51
CA TYR A 76 4.25 5.35 -8.87
C TYR A 76 4.64 6.35 -7.77
N CYS A 77 5.94 6.54 -7.58
CA CYS A 77 6.44 7.60 -6.70
C CYS A 77 6.41 8.96 -7.40
N HIS A 78 6.37 10.05 -6.62
CA HIS A 78 6.48 11.41 -7.15
C HIS A 78 7.62 11.56 -8.14
N LEU A 79 8.78 10.96 -7.86
CA LEU A 79 9.93 11.05 -8.73
C LEU A 79 9.63 10.46 -10.11
N HIS A 80 9.16 9.22 -10.22
CA HIS A 80 8.86 8.59 -11.52
C HIS A 80 7.61 9.13 -12.19
N TYR A 81 6.62 9.55 -11.40
CA TYR A 81 5.42 10.19 -11.92
C TYR A 81 5.73 11.56 -12.54
N CYS A 82 6.58 12.36 -11.88
CA CYS A 82 6.99 13.68 -12.35
C CYS A 82 8.19 13.64 -13.30
N ARG A 83 8.98 12.56 -13.37
CA ARG A 83 10.21 12.44 -14.20
C ARG A 83 9.99 12.39 -15.71
N GLY A 84 8.77 12.57 -16.20
CA GLY A 84 8.58 13.20 -17.52
C GLY A 84 9.26 14.59 -17.60
N CYS A 85 9.52 15.21 -16.45
CA CYS A 85 10.29 16.43 -16.25
C CYS A 85 11.59 16.15 -15.47
N VAL A 86 12.66 15.85 -16.20
CA VAL A 86 14.07 16.20 -15.97
C VAL A 86 14.79 15.83 -14.64
N MET A 87 15.94 15.18 -14.85
CA MET A 87 17.18 15.12 -14.04
C MET A 87 17.39 13.94 -13.06
N GLY A 88 18.50 13.25 -13.34
CA GLY A 88 19.14 12.31 -12.43
C GLY A 88 20.19 11.39 -13.05
N THR A 89 20.59 11.56 -14.31
CA THR A 89 21.83 10.97 -14.83
C THR A 89 23.00 11.93 -14.65
N ARG A 90 23.37 12.29 -13.40
CA ARG A 90 24.69 12.87 -13.10
C ARG A 90 25.15 12.56 -11.67
N ARG A 91 25.47 11.30 -11.41
CA ARG A 91 26.52 10.79 -10.50
C ARG A 91 26.90 9.45 -11.14
N THR A 92 28.09 9.18 -11.67
CA THR A 92 29.46 9.55 -11.28
C THR A 92 30.38 9.22 -12.47
N LEU A 93 31.32 10.09 -12.82
CA LEU A 93 32.77 9.86 -12.92
C LEU A 93 33.43 11.24 -13.08
#